data_AF-V4SSA6-F1
#
_entry.id   AF-V4SSA6-F1
#
_cell.length_a   1.000
_cell.length_b   1.000
_cell.length_c   1.000
_cell.angle_alpha   90.00
_cell.angle_beta   90.00
_cell.angle_gamma   90.00
#
_symmetry.space_group_name_H-M   'P 1'
#
loop_
_entity.id
_entity.type
_entity.pdbx_description
1 polymer ?
#
loop_
_entity_poly.entity_id
_entity_poly.type
_entity_poly.pdbx_seq_one_letter_code
_entity_poly.pdbx_strand_id
1 'polypeptide(L)'
;MEASKQKNKGLQKIEIKRVERKSARQVTFSKRKKGLFNKASELCVLCGAEVAIVIMSPHKRAFTFGHPNPDDVLDRFLTGAGAESSLAATTVEDEKLERLKQEYVELLKRLKEEEKKRDEIAKKRGNDGANGVFWWDQYSIDDMERDELELYLKSLEKLKTSVKSKVDELAAASQA
;
A
#
# COMPACT_ATOMS: atom_id res chain seq x y z
N MET A 1 29.25 0.74 40.84
CA MET A 1 28.93 -0.66 40.52
C MET A 1 28.89 -0.79 39.01
N GLU A 2 29.95 -1.30 38.40
CA GLU A 2 29.99 -1.47 36.93
C GLU A 2 29.18 -2.71 36.54
N ALA A 3 28.21 -2.52 35.65
CA ALA A 3 27.43 -3.60 35.08
C ALA A 3 28.31 -4.44 34.14
N SER A 4 28.66 -5.65 34.58
CA SER A 4 29.38 -6.62 33.75
C SER A 4 28.58 -6.95 32.48
N LYS A 5 29.11 -6.55 31.33
CA LYS A 5 28.50 -6.81 30.01
C LYS A 5 28.69 -8.29 29.65
N GLN A 6 27.68 -9.11 29.93
CA GLN A 6 27.70 -10.53 29.55
C GLN A 6 27.77 -10.70 28.02
N LYS A 7 28.89 -11.24 27.54
CA LYS A 7 29.08 -11.62 26.13
C LYS A 7 28.29 -12.90 25.83
N ASN A 8 27.62 -12.94 24.67
CA ASN A 8 26.93 -14.15 24.22
C ASN A 8 27.93 -15.20 23.70
N LYS A 9 27.58 -16.48 23.76
CA LYS A 9 28.46 -17.60 23.35
C LYS A 9 28.60 -17.78 21.83
N GLY A 10 28.12 -16.83 21.02
CA GLY A 10 28.14 -16.91 19.56
C GLY A 10 27.32 -18.09 18.99
N LEU A 11 27.60 -18.44 17.74
CA LEU A 11 27.05 -19.63 17.08
C LEU A 11 27.72 -20.88 17.65
N GLN A 12 26.91 -21.83 18.12
CA GLN A 12 27.40 -23.12 18.64
C GLN A 12 26.96 -24.25 17.72
N LYS A 13 27.87 -25.22 17.50
CA LYS A 13 27.54 -26.46 16.81
C LYS A 13 26.52 -27.24 17.63
N ILE A 14 25.48 -27.76 16.97
CA ILE A 14 24.45 -28.60 17.58
C ILE A 14 24.30 -29.88 16.77
N GLU A 15 23.87 -30.95 17.42
CA GLU A 15 23.55 -32.22 16.75
C GLU A 15 22.31 -32.07 15.86
N ILE A 16 22.29 -32.79 14.73
CA ILE A 16 21.13 -32.85 13.82
C ILE A 16 20.13 -33.88 14.38
N LYS A 17 19.45 -33.48 15.45
CA LYS A 17 18.35 -34.22 16.07
C LYS A 17 17.26 -33.25 16.51
N ARG A 18 16.13 -33.77 17.01
CA ARG A 18 15.05 -32.94 17.56
C ARG A 18 15.59 -32.07 18.69
N VAL A 19 15.36 -30.75 18.60
CA VAL A 19 15.68 -29.83 19.70
C VAL A 19 14.66 -30.04 20.82
N GLU A 20 15.08 -30.54 21.97
CA GLU A 20 14.15 -30.93 23.04
C GLU A 20 13.45 -29.74 23.70
N ARG A 21 14.24 -28.72 24.08
CA ARG A 21 13.71 -27.51 24.72
C ARG A 21 12.77 -26.75 23.79
N LYS A 22 11.49 -26.60 24.19
CA LYS A 22 10.42 -26.00 23.36
C LYS A 22 10.75 -24.57 22.88
N SER A 23 11.25 -23.71 23.77
CA SER A 23 11.63 -22.32 23.43
C SER A 23 12.78 -22.28 22.41
N ALA A 24 13.83 -23.06 22.64
CA ALA A 24 14.96 -23.19 21.72
C ALA A 24 14.52 -23.78 20.36
N ARG A 25 13.61 -24.75 20.37
CA ARG A 25 13.03 -25.35 19.16
C ARG A 25 12.22 -24.33 18.36
N GLN A 26 11.40 -23.50 19.01
CA GLN A 26 10.62 -22.45 18.35
C GLN A 26 11.54 -21.39 17.72
N VAL A 27 12.56 -20.93 18.43
CA VAL A 27 13.54 -19.95 17.90
C VAL A 27 14.32 -20.57 16.74
N THR A 28 14.75 -21.83 16.87
CA THR A 28 15.47 -22.55 15.81
C THR A 28 14.61 -22.71 14.56
N PHE A 29 13.33 -23.06 14.72
CA PHE A 29 12.36 -23.15 13.63
C PHE A 29 12.26 -21.82 12.89
N SER A 30 12.03 -20.71 13.60
CA SER A 30 11.90 -19.39 12.98
C SER A 30 13.16 -18.97 12.21
N LYS A 31 14.35 -19.20 12.80
CA LYS A 31 15.63 -18.85 12.16
C LYS A 31 15.93 -19.74 10.95
N ARG A 32 15.79 -21.06 11.08
CA ARG A 32 16.06 -22.00 9.99
C ARG A 32 15.07 -21.86 8.85
N LYS A 33 13.79 -21.66 9.14
CA LYS A 33 12.75 -21.37 8.14
C LYS A 33 13.12 -20.15 7.31
N LYS A 34 13.47 -19.03 7.97
CA LYS A 34 13.89 -17.80 7.29
C LYS A 34 15.15 -18.04 6.45
N GLY A 35 16.17 -18.69 7.01
CA GLY A 35 17.40 -19.00 6.29
C GLY A 35 17.17 -19.88 5.06
N LEU A 36 16.31 -20.89 5.18
CA LEU A 36 15.94 -21.78 4.09
C LEU A 36 15.21 -21.03 2.97
N PHE A 37 14.24 -20.18 3.31
CA PHE A 37 13.52 -19.36 2.32
C PHE A 37 14.44 -18.39 1.60
N ASN A 38 15.36 -17.74 2.33
CA ASN A 38 16.35 -16.86 1.70
C ASN A 38 17.25 -17.62 0.73
N LYS A 39 17.73 -18.82 1.10
CA LYS A 39 18.57 -19.64 0.22
C LYS A 39 17.82 -20.18 -0.99
N ALA A 40 16.55 -20.53 -0.83
CA ALA A 40 15.70 -20.90 -1.95
C ALA A 40 15.51 -19.72 -2.92
N SER A 41 15.25 -18.52 -2.40
CA SER A 41 15.15 -17.30 -3.20
C SER A 41 16.45 -16.98 -3.94
N GLU A 42 17.59 -17.07 -3.27
CA GLU A 42 18.90 -16.90 -3.93
C GLU A 42 19.08 -17.93 -5.07
N LEU A 43 18.72 -19.20 -4.85
CA LEU A 43 18.82 -20.24 -5.86
C LEU A 43 17.91 -19.97 -7.07
N CYS A 44 16.68 -19.51 -6.83
CA CYS A 44 15.74 -19.14 -7.88
C CYS A 44 16.31 -18.02 -8.75
N VAL A 45 16.86 -16.97 -8.13
CA VAL A 45 17.44 -15.82 -8.85
C VAL A 45 18.71 -16.20 -9.60
N LEU A 46 19.61 -16.99 -9.00
CA LEU A 46 20.90 -17.30 -9.60
C LEU A 46 20.80 -18.32 -10.73
N CYS A 47 19.89 -19.28 -10.61
CA CYS A 47 19.83 -20.43 -11.51
C CYS A 47 18.55 -20.46 -12.36
N GLY A 48 17.61 -19.54 -12.16
CA GLY A 48 16.27 -19.64 -12.74
C GLY A 48 15.52 -20.89 -12.25
N ALA A 49 15.88 -21.40 -11.06
CA ALA A 49 15.33 -22.65 -10.55
C ALA A 49 13.90 -22.45 -10.07
N GLU A 50 13.00 -23.34 -10.48
CA GLU A 50 11.64 -23.42 -9.94
C GLU A 50 11.65 -24.27 -8.67
N VAL A 51 11.21 -23.68 -7.56
CA VAL A 51 11.32 -24.31 -6.25
C VAL A 51 10.00 -24.12 -5.51
N ALA A 52 9.55 -25.16 -4.82
CA ALA A 52 8.48 -25.07 -3.81
C ALA A 52 8.92 -25.72 -2.51
N ILE A 53 8.63 -25.06 -1.39
CA ILE A 53 8.95 -25.50 -0.04
C ILE A 53 7.70 -25.41 0.82
N VAL A 54 7.30 -26.53 1.42
CA VAL A 54 6.19 -26.61 2.37
C VAL A 54 6.72 -27.04 3.73
N ILE A 55 6.50 -26.21 4.76
CA ILE A 55 6.96 -26.48 6.12
C ILE A 55 5.77 -26.49 7.08
N MET A 56 5.51 -27.65 7.68
CA MET A 56 4.51 -27.79 8.74
C MET A 56 5.15 -27.54 10.09
N SER A 57 4.64 -26.54 10.80
CA SER A 57 5.05 -26.30 12.20
C SER A 57 4.42 -27.32 13.15
N PRO A 58 4.98 -27.52 14.35
CA PRO A 58 4.37 -28.37 15.38
C PRO A 58 2.95 -27.94 15.77
N HIS A 59 2.55 -26.70 15.48
CA HIS A 59 1.20 -26.17 15.73
C HIS A 59 0.28 -26.34 14.51
N LYS A 60 0.61 -27.25 13.58
CA LYS A 60 -0.14 -27.54 12.35
C LYS A 60 -0.33 -26.33 11.41
N ARG A 61 0.47 -25.28 11.56
CA ARG A 61 0.50 -24.14 10.63
C ARG A 61 1.49 -24.43 9.51
N ALA A 62 1.04 -24.33 8.27
CA ALA A 62 1.88 -24.40 7.08
C ALA A 62 2.60 -23.06 6.84
N PHE A 63 3.82 -23.15 6.34
CA PHE A 63 4.57 -22.04 5.81
C PHE A 63 5.13 -22.45 4.45
N THR A 64 4.84 -21.65 3.43
CA THR A 64 5.23 -21.94 2.06
C THR A 64 6.18 -20.89 1.52
N PHE A 65 7.04 -21.33 0.61
CA PHE A 65 7.80 -20.49 -0.31
C PHE A 65 7.72 -21.16 -1.67
N GLY A 66 7.55 -20.38 -2.73
CA GLY A 66 7.71 -20.92 -4.07
C GLY A 66 7.99 -19.84 -5.11
N HIS A 67 8.62 -20.27 -6.19
CA HIS A 67 8.92 -19.46 -7.36
C HIS A 67 8.64 -20.29 -8.63
N PRO A 68 7.83 -19.78 -9.58
CA PRO A 68 7.11 -18.50 -9.55
C PRO A 68 6.01 -18.42 -8.46
N ASN A 69 5.30 -19.52 -8.23
CA ASN A 69 4.29 -19.67 -7.18
C ASN A 69 4.39 -21.11 -6.62
N PRO A 70 4.31 -21.32 -5.31
CA PRO A 70 4.33 -22.68 -4.75
C PRO A 70 3.24 -23.60 -5.32
N ASP A 71 2.03 -23.09 -5.58
CA ASP A 71 0.92 -23.93 -6.08
C ASP A 71 1.21 -24.40 -7.52
N ASP A 72 1.63 -23.51 -8.41
CA ASP A 72 1.96 -23.84 -9.80
C ASP A 72 3.13 -24.86 -9.91
N VAL A 73 4.09 -24.78 -9.00
CA VAL A 73 5.20 -25.75 -8.92
C VAL A 73 4.69 -27.09 -8.39
N LEU A 74 3.81 -27.09 -7.38
CA LEU A 74 3.21 -28.31 -6.84
C LEU A 74 2.31 -29.00 -7.87
N ASP A 75 1.46 -28.26 -8.57
CA ASP A 75 0.54 -28.80 -9.56
C ASP A 75 1.29 -29.47 -10.71
N ARG A 76 2.35 -28.83 -11.22
CA ARG A 76 3.23 -29.43 -12.24
C ARG A 76 3.92 -30.69 -11.74
N PHE A 77 4.38 -30.68 -10.49
CA PHE A 77 4.98 -31.85 -9.87
C PHE A 77 3.99 -33.01 -9.73
N LEU A 78 2.75 -32.74 -9.31
CA LEU A 78 1.72 -33.74 -9.09
C LEU A 78 1.12 -34.29 -10.38
N THR A 79 0.97 -33.45 -11.41
CA THR A 79 0.42 -33.83 -12.72
C THR A 79 1.42 -34.59 -13.59
N GLY A 80 2.70 -34.63 -13.21
CA GLY A 80 3.75 -35.30 -13.99
C GLY A 80 4.07 -34.60 -15.32
N ALA A 81 3.51 -33.41 -15.56
CA ALA A 81 3.79 -32.57 -16.71
C ALA A 81 5.14 -31.86 -16.53
N GLY A 82 6.22 -32.63 -16.57
CA GLY A 82 7.58 -32.11 -16.54
C GLY A 82 7.89 -31.29 -17.79
N ALA A 83 8.45 -30.10 -17.58
CA ALA A 83 9.17 -29.23 -18.53
C ALA A 83 8.44 -28.66 -19.77
N GLU A 84 7.41 -29.29 -20.33
CA GLU A 84 6.80 -28.80 -21.59
C GLU A 84 5.89 -27.58 -21.40
N SER A 85 5.32 -27.40 -20.20
CA SER A 85 4.43 -26.26 -19.91
C SER A 85 5.16 -24.96 -19.54
N SER A 86 6.47 -25.01 -19.24
CA SER A 86 7.17 -23.84 -18.66
C SER A 86 7.38 -22.72 -19.67
N LEU A 87 7.62 -23.03 -20.95
CA LEU A 87 7.82 -22.02 -22.00
C LEU A 87 6.52 -21.28 -22.34
N ALA A 88 5.37 -21.97 -22.37
CA ALA A 88 4.09 -21.36 -22.70
C ALA A 88 3.47 -20.56 -21.53
N ALA A 89 3.65 -21.02 -20.28
CA ALA A 89 3.15 -20.30 -19.11
C ALA A 89 3.92 -18.98 -18.88
N THR A 90 5.25 -18.99 -19.04
CA THR A 90 6.09 -17.79 -18.91
C THR A 90 5.67 -16.70 -19.90
N THR A 91 5.34 -17.06 -21.15
CA THR A 91 4.90 -16.08 -22.16
C THR A 91 3.56 -15.42 -21.84
N VAL A 92 2.61 -16.16 -21.26
CA VAL A 92 1.27 -15.61 -20.92
C VAL A 92 1.33 -14.73 -19.67
N GLU A 93 2.15 -15.10 -18.70
CA GLU A 93 2.38 -14.31 -17.49
C GLU A 93 3.16 -13.03 -17.78
N ASP A 94 4.14 -13.08 -18.67
CA ASP A 94 4.86 -11.90 -19.16
C ASP A 94 3.93 -10.93 -19.92
N GLU A 95 3.04 -11.44 -20.78
CA GLU A 95 2.04 -10.59 -21.45
C GLU A 95 1.08 -9.92 -20.47
N LYS A 96 0.61 -10.66 -19.45
CA LYS A 96 -0.27 -10.12 -18.42
C LYS A 96 0.45 -9.07 -17.57
N LEU A 97 1.72 -9.31 -17.25
CA LEU A 97 2.56 -8.38 -16.50
C LEU A 97 2.82 -7.09 -17.31
N GLU A 98 3.05 -7.20 -18.61
CA GLU A 98 3.21 -6.04 -19.48
C GLU A 98 1.92 -5.22 -19.61
N ARG A 99 0.76 -5.86 -19.75
CA ARG A 99 -0.54 -5.16 -19.71
C ARG A 99 -0.73 -4.40 -18.39
N LEU A 100 -0.40 -5.04 -17.26
CA LEU A 100 -0.53 -4.41 -15.94
C LEU A 100 0.44 -3.23 -15.77
N LYS A 101 1.66 -3.33 -16.30
CA LYS A 101 2.62 -2.20 -16.33
C LYS A 101 2.08 -1.04 -17.16
N GLN A 102 1.47 -1.31 -18.31
CA GLN A 102 0.87 -0.28 -19.16
C GLN A 102 -0.27 0.45 -18.45
N GLU A 103 -1.18 -0.29 -17.81
CA GLU A 103 -2.27 0.29 -17.00
C GLU A 103 -1.75 1.17 -15.87
N TYR A 104 -0.69 0.73 -15.17
CA TYR A 104 -0.05 1.51 -14.11
C TYR A 104 0.52 2.85 -14.61
N VAL A 105 1.19 2.83 -15.77
CA VAL A 105 1.73 4.05 -16.40
C VAL A 105 0.61 5.01 -16.82
N GLU A 106 -0.51 4.48 -17.32
CA GLU A 106 -1.65 5.30 -17.71
C GLU A 106 -2.33 5.95 -16.50
N LEU A 107 -2.52 5.20 -15.40
CA LEU A 107 -3.04 5.74 -14.15
C LEU A 107 -2.15 6.85 -13.57
N LEU A 108 -0.83 6.70 -13.64
CA LEU A 108 0.11 7.75 -13.22
C LEU A 108 0.00 9.02 -14.07
N LYS A 109 -0.27 8.90 -15.38
CA LYS A 109 -0.50 10.08 -16.23
C LYS A 109 -1.78 10.81 -15.81
N ARG A 110 -2.88 10.08 -15.64
CA ARG A 110 -4.17 10.65 -15.19
C ARG A 110 -4.02 11.37 -13.86
N LEU A 111 -3.32 10.77 -12.90
CA LEU A 111 -3.08 11.38 -11.60
C LEU A 111 -2.29 12.69 -11.70
N LYS A 112 -1.25 12.74 -12.55
CA LYS A 112 -0.50 13.99 -12.80
C LYS A 112 -1.34 15.07 -13.49
N GLU A 113 -2.26 14.70 -14.37
CA GLU A 113 -3.16 15.64 -15.02
C GLU A 113 -4.15 16.24 -14.02
N GLU A 114 -4.72 15.41 -13.14
CA GLU A 114 -5.58 15.85 -12.04
C GLU A 114 -4.83 16.80 -11.08
N GLU A 115 -3.58 16.48 -10.71
CA GLU A 115 -2.75 17.37 -9.89
C GLU A 115 -2.49 18.72 -10.57
N LYS A 116 -2.22 18.74 -11.88
CA LYS A 116 -2.04 19.99 -12.63
C LYS A 116 -3.31 20.82 -12.69
N LYS A 117 -4.47 20.20 -12.96
CA LYS A 117 -5.77 20.89 -12.94
C LYS A 117 -6.02 21.51 -11.56
N ARG A 118 -5.72 20.77 -10.49
CA ARG A 118 -5.84 21.26 -9.12
C ARG A 118 -4.94 22.47 -8.86
N ASP A 119 -3.70 22.45 -9.33
CA ASP A 119 -2.76 23.56 -9.20
C ASP A 119 -3.17 24.79 -10.03
N GLU A 120 -3.75 24.59 -11.22
CA GLU A 120 -4.30 25.66 -12.04
C GLU A 120 -5.52 26.32 -11.39
N ILE A 121 -6.41 25.52 -10.80
CA ILE A 121 -7.55 26.00 -10.01
C ILE A 121 -7.04 26.79 -8.79
N ALA A 122 -6.01 26.30 -8.09
CA ALA A 122 -5.41 27.00 -6.96
C ALA A 122 -4.75 28.34 -7.36
N LYS A 123 -4.11 28.42 -8.53
CA LYS A 123 -3.55 29.67 -9.06
C LYS A 123 -4.62 30.69 -9.46
N LYS A 124 -5.72 30.24 -10.07
CA LYS A 124 -6.89 31.11 -10.36
C LYS A 124 -7.44 31.73 -9.07
N ARG A 125 -7.63 30.89 -8.02
CA ARG A 125 -8.05 31.33 -6.68
C ARG A 125 -7.09 32.35 -6.02
N GLY A 126 -5.80 32.36 -6.38
CA GLY A 126 -4.80 33.30 -5.86
C GLY A 126 -4.73 34.65 -6.59
N ASN A 127 -5.27 34.75 -7.80
CA ASN A 127 -5.25 35.98 -8.61
C ASN A 127 -6.50 36.86 -8.41
N ASP A 128 -7.53 36.33 -7.77
CA ASP A 128 -8.83 37.00 -7.58
C ASP A 128 -8.82 38.08 -6.49
N GLY A 129 -7.70 38.25 -5.77
CA GLY A 129 -7.51 39.34 -4.80
C GLY A 129 -7.26 40.72 -5.42
N ALA A 130 -7.08 40.81 -6.74
CA ALA A 130 -6.64 42.05 -7.40
C ALA A 130 -7.76 42.87 -8.07
N ASN A 131 -8.96 42.32 -8.32
CA ASN A 131 -9.96 43.00 -9.17
C ASN A 131 -11.40 43.07 -8.60
N GLY A 132 -11.60 42.77 -7.32
CA GLY A 132 -12.88 43.00 -6.63
C GLY A 132 -14.06 42.14 -7.09
N VAL A 133 -13.85 41.16 -7.99
CA VAL A 133 -14.88 40.18 -8.37
C VAL A 133 -14.79 38.99 -7.42
N PHE A 134 -15.86 38.74 -6.69
CA PHE A 134 -15.92 37.66 -5.71
C PHE A 134 -16.09 36.31 -6.42
N TRP A 135 -15.32 35.29 -6.05
CA TRP A 135 -15.17 34.05 -6.84
C TRP A 135 -16.48 33.30 -7.19
N TRP A 136 -17.55 33.45 -6.38
CA TRP A 136 -18.84 32.81 -6.63
C TRP A 136 -19.73 33.56 -7.63
N ASP A 137 -19.36 34.77 -8.04
CA ASP A 137 -20.13 35.61 -8.98
C ASP A 137 -19.84 35.23 -10.46
N GLN A 138 -18.82 34.41 -10.68
CA GLN A 138 -18.32 34.01 -12.01
C GLN A 138 -18.94 32.69 -12.53
N TYR A 139 -19.57 31.89 -11.67
CA TYR A 139 -20.10 30.56 -12.01
C TYR A 139 -21.56 30.39 -11.58
N SER A 140 -22.38 29.78 -12.44
CA SER A 140 -23.71 29.33 -12.04
C SER A 140 -23.58 28.28 -10.94
N ILE A 141 -24.45 28.34 -9.93
CA ILE A 141 -24.52 27.33 -8.86
C ILE A 141 -24.76 25.93 -9.46
N ASP A 142 -25.45 25.86 -10.60
CA ASP A 142 -25.74 24.62 -11.32
C ASP A 142 -24.49 23.96 -11.92
N ASP A 143 -23.40 24.73 -12.12
CA ASP A 143 -22.16 24.28 -12.74
C ASP A 143 -21.05 23.95 -11.71
N MET A 144 -21.35 23.98 -10.41
CA MET A 144 -20.36 23.75 -9.33
C MET A 144 -20.20 22.26 -8.98
N GLU A 145 -18.95 21.81 -8.84
CA GLU A 145 -18.64 20.45 -8.38
C GLU A 145 -18.98 20.24 -6.89
N ARG A 146 -19.14 18.98 -6.46
CA ARG A 146 -19.60 18.62 -5.08
C ARG A 146 -18.81 19.35 -3.99
N ASP A 147 -17.49 19.35 -4.11
CA ASP A 147 -16.61 19.93 -3.09
C ASP A 147 -16.72 21.47 -3.07
N GLU A 148 -16.96 22.09 -4.23
CA GLU A 148 -17.18 23.53 -4.35
C GLU A 148 -18.53 23.94 -3.78
N LEU A 149 -19.57 23.13 -4.00
CA LEU A 149 -20.89 23.31 -3.42
C LEU A 149 -20.86 23.22 -1.88
N GLU A 150 -20.05 22.30 -1.32
CA GLU A 150 -19.84 22.21 0.13
C GLU A 150 -19.15 23.46 0.71
N LEU A 151 -18.17 24.02 -0.01
CA LEU A 151 -17.49 25.26 0.38
C LEU A 151 -18.42 26.48 0.28
N TYR A 152 -19.23 26.54 -0.77
CA TYR A 152 -20.25 27.57 -0.94
C TYR A 152 -21.28 27.52 0.19
N LEU A 153 -21.78 26.33 0.53
CA LEU A 153 -22.69 26.13 1.67
C LEU A 153 -22.08 26.64 2.98
N LYS A 154 -20.82 26.29 3.28
CA LYS A 154 -20.11 26.77 4.48
C LYS A 154 -19.99 28.30 4.52
N SER A 155 -19.80 28.95 3.38
CA SER A 155 -19.73 30.41 3.30
C SER A 155 -21.09 31.08 3.55
N LEU A 156 -22.17 30.50 3.00
CA LEU A 156 -23.54 30.95 3.25
C LEU A 156 -23.96 30.75 4.71
N GLU A 157 -23.56 29.66 5.34
CA GLU A 157 -23.79 29.43 6.77
C GLU A 157 -23.10 30.50 7.63
N LYS A 158 -21.83 30.83 7.31
CA LYS A 158 -21.13 31.92 7.99
C LYS A 158 -21.84 33.27 7.79
N LEU A 159 -22.24 33.59 6.57
CA LEU A 159 -22.97 34.82 6.28
C LEU A 159 -24.28 34.87 7.07
N LYS A 160 -25.06 33.78 7.08
CA LYS A 160 -26.29 33.66 7.85
C LYS A 160 -26.06 33.92 9.34
N THR A 161 -25.01 33.34 9.93
CA THR A 161 -24.68 33.60 11.35
C THR A 161 -24.29 35.05 11.60
N SER A 162 -23.54 35.67 10.69
CA SER A 162 -23.10 37.07 10.81
C SER A 162 -24.27 38.05 10.67
N VAL A 163 -25.17 37.83 9.70
CA VAL A 163 -26.39 38.62 9.54
C VAL A 163 -27.30 38.48 10.76
N LYS A 164 -27.48 37.25 11.29
CA LYS A 164 -28.27 37.03 12.50
C LYS A 164 -27.72 37.83 13.69
N SER A 165 -26.41 37.78 13.92
CA SER A 165 -25.76 38.58 14.97
C SER A 165 -26.03 40.08 14.80
N LYS A 166 -25.94 40.60 13.57
CA LYS A 166 -26.20 42.02 13.30
C LYS A 166 -27.65 42.42 13.52
N VAL A 167 -28.60 41.54 13.19
CA VAL A 167 -30.02 41.76 13.47
C VAL A 167 -30.29 41.77 14.97
N ASP A 168 -29.71 40.83 15.72
CA ASP A 168 -29.84 40.76 17.18
C ASP A 168 -29.24 42.01 17.86
N GLU A 169 -28.08 42.49 17.37
CA GLU A 169 -27.46 43.74 17.81
C GLU A 169 -28.36 44.97 17.56
N LEU A 170 -28.97 45.07 16.37
CA LEU A 170 -29.88 46.17 16.04
C LEU A 170 -31.19 46.10 16.84
N ALA A 171 -31.72 44.90 17.08
CA ALA A 171 -32.90 44.71 17.92
C ALA A 171 -32.63 45.11 19.37
N ALA A 172 -31.48 44.75 19.94
CA ALA A 172 -31.06 45.16 21.28
C ALA A 172 -30.85 46.68 21.39
N ALA A 173 -30.31 47.32 20.36
CA ALA A 173 -30.15 48.77 20.29
C ALA A 173 -31.48 49.54 20.16
N SER A 174 -32.56 48.88 19.74
CA SER A 174 -33.90 49.49 19.60
C SER A 174 -34.78 49.39 20.84
N GLN A 175 -34.35 48.63 21.87
CA GLN A 175 -35.07 48.41 23.13
C GLN A 175 -34.45 49.13 24.35
N ALA A 176 -33.36 49.89 24.12
CA ALA A 176 -32.71 50.77 25.10
C ALA A 176 -33.04 52.24 24.78
#